data_AF-A0A353VXA6-F1
#
_entry.id   AF-A0A353VXA6-F1
#
_cell.length_a   1.000
_cell.length_b   1.000
_cell.length_c   1.000
_cell.angle_alpha   90.00
_cell.angle_beta   90.00
_cell.angle_gamma   90.00
#
_symmetry.space_group_name_H-M   'P 1'
#
loop_
_entity.id
_entity.type
_entity.pdbx_description
1 polymer ?
#
loop_
_entity_poly.entity_id
_entity_poly.type
_entity_poly.pdbx_seq_one_letter_code
_entity_poly.pdbx_strand_id
1 'polypeptide(L)'
;YVSETCDEICMENVYRMRQIHMGVGKHSLRLQKVLLLTNQSVDELYSLFTNYKGQQVINTDGIDIDFLLDKFRNEDNNDPLKSQRIYISDPLGNLMMSYPANIHPRGILKDLKKLLRASRIG
;
A
#
# COMPACT_ATOMS: atom_id res chain seq x y z
N TYR A 1 -1.06 -1.42 -0.84
CA TYR A 1 -0.81 -2.56 -1.73
C TYR A 1 -2.08 -3.39 -1.78
N VAL A 2 -2.43 -3.97 -2.91
CA VAL A 2 -3.64 -4.79 -3.08
C VAL A 2 -3.22 -6.16 -3.58
N SER A 3 -3.75 -7.23 -2.99
CA SER A 3 -3.47 -8.61 -3.39
C SER A 3 -4.60 -9.55 -2.99
N GLU A 4 -4.64 -10.75 -3.55
CA GLU A 4 -5.62 -11.77 -3.17
C GLU A 4 -5.28 -12.39 -1.82
N THR A 5 -4.02 -12.77 -1.64
CA THR A 5 -3.48 -13.39 -0.43
C THR A 5 -2.13 -12.75 -0.11
N CYS A 6 -1.61 -12.98 1.10
CA CYS A 6 -0.27 -12.51 1.46
C CYS A 6 0.78 -13.62 1.37
N ASP A 7 1.18 -13.90 0.13
CA ASP A 7 2.31 -14.77 -0.23
C ASP A 7 3.68 -14.08 -0.05
N GLU A 8 4.74 -14.70 -0.56
CA GLU A 8 6.10 -14.18 -0.49
C GLU A 8 6.22 -12.79 -1.14
N ILE A 9 5.63 -12.60 -2.32
CA ILE A 9 5.67 -11.33 -3.06
C ILE A 9 4.90 -10.24 -2.30
N CYS A 10 3.75 -10.57 -1.72
CA CYS A 10 3.04 -9.67 -0.82
C CYS A 10 3.95 -9.23 0.34
N MET A 11 4.61 -10.19 1.00
CA MET A 11 5.47 -9.90 2.14
C MET A 11 6.70 -9.06 1.78
N GLU A 12 7.29 -9.27 0.59
CA GLU A 12 8.32 -8.39 0.05
C GLU A 12 7.81 -6.95 -0.11
N ASN A 13 6.59 -6.77 -0.65
CA ASN A 13 6.00 -5.44 -0.81
C ASN A 13 5.63 -4.79 0.53
N VAL A 14 5.13 -5.55 1.50
CA VAL A 14 4.94 -5.08 2.89
C VAL A 14 6.28 -4.60 3.47
N TYR A 15 7.36 -5.37 3.29
CA TYR A 15 8.67 -4.99 3.76
C TYR A 15 9.20 -3.74 3.06
N ARG A 16 9.05 -3.63 1.73
CA ARG A 16 9.40 -2.43 0.96
C ARG A 16 8.66 -1.20 1.48
N MET A 17 7.34 -1.31 1.69
CA MET A 17 6.52 -0.23 2.26
C MET A 17 7.00 0.16 3.67
N ARG A 18 7.40 -0.80 4.51
CA ARG A 18 8.00 -0.54 5.82
C ARG A 18 9.29 0.25 5.72
N GLN A 19 10.20 -0.13 4.83
CA GLN A 19 11.48 0.58 4.63
C GLN A 19 11.26 2.00 4.10
N ILE A 20 10.33 2.18 3.16
CA ILE A 20 9.94 3.50 2.63
C ILE A 20 9.40 4.37 3.77
N HIS A 21 8.45 3.83 4.56
CA HIS A 21 7.84 4.53 5.70
C HIS A 21 8.88 4.96 6.75
N MET A 22 9.83 4.09 7.09
CA MET A 22 10.94 4.43 7.98
C MET A 22 11.84 5.52 7.38
N GLY A 23 12.15 5.43 6.09
CA GLY A 23 13.00 6.39 5.38
C GLY A 23 12.42 7.82 5.30
N VAL A 24 11.11 7.99 5.48
CA VAL A 24 10.45 9.30 5.53
C VAL A 24 10.86 10.10 6.78
N GLY A 25 11.28 9.42 7.85
CA GLY A 25 11.80 10.05 9.05
C GLY A 25 10.71 10.78 9.84
N LYS A 26 10.92 12.07 10.14
CA LYS A 26 10.05 12.88 11.02
C LYS A 26 8.57 12.97 10.59
N HIS A 27 8.26 12.66 9.34
CA HIS A 27 6.89 12.67 8.82
C HIS A 27 6.26 11.27 8.75
N SER A 28 6.91 10.23 9.28
CA SER A 28 6.40 8.85 9.23
C SER A 28 5.05 8.70 9.92
N LEU A 29 4.78 9.46 10.98
CA LEU A 29 3.49 9.45 11.68
C LEU A 29 2.32 9.97 10.82
N ARG A 30 2.62 10.76 9.78
CA ARG A 30 1.63 11.29 8.82
C ARG A 30 1.33 10.31 7.68
N LEU A 31 1.91 9.10 7.73
CA LEU A 31 1.76 8.07 6.72
C LEU A 31 1.29 6.77 7.37
N GLN A 32 0.30 6.14 6.74
CA GLN A 32 -0.17 4.82 7.07
C GLN A 32 0.24 3.83 5.97
N LYS A 33 0.53 2.58 6.36
CA LYS A 33 0.81 1.49 5.43
C LYS A 33 -0.40 0.58 5.43
N VAL A 34 -1.00 0.38 4.26
CA VAL A 34 -2.22 -0.41 4.10
C VAL A 34 -1.99 -1.54 3.11
N LEU A 35 -2.32 -2.75 3.55
CA LEU A 35 -2.45 -3.96 2.74
C LEU A 35 -3.94 -4.28 2.62
N LEU A 36 -4.45 -4.35 1.39
CA LEU A 36 -5.81 -4.77 1.08
C LEU A 36 -5.76 -6.20 0.56
N LEU A 37 -6.52 -7.11 1.19
CA LEU A 37 -6.62 -8.51 0.83
C LEU A 37 -8.04 -8.84 0.38
N THR A 38 -8.16 -9.52 -0.77
CA THR A 38 -9.47 -9.85 -1.35
C THR A 38 -9.92 -11.30 -1.12
N ASN A 39 -9.02 -12.21 -0.78
CA ASN A 39 -9.32 -13.64 -0.64
C ASN A 39 -8.62 -14.29 0.58
N GLN A 40 -8.25 -13.50 1.58
CA GLN A 40 -7.63 -14.00 2.81
C GLN A 40 -8.08 -13.20 4.03
N SER A 41 -8.46 -13.90 5.10
CA SER A 41 -8.85 -13.28 6.37
C SER A 41 -7.66 -12.67 7.10
N VAL A 42 -7.89 -11.53 7.76
CA VAL A 42 -6.89 -10.87 8.61
C VAL A 42 -6.53 -11.72 9.82
N ASP A 43 -7.47 -12.51 10.35
CA ASP A 43 -7.26 -13.34 11.55
C ASP A 43 -6.20 -14.43 11.31
N GLU A 44 -6.15 -14.98 10.08
CA GLU A 44 -5.14 -15.96 9.68
C GLU A 44 -3.71 -15.37 9.67
N LEU A 45 -3.61 -14.05 9.50
CA LEU A 45 -2.36 -13.32 9.35
C LEU A 45 -1.92 -12.60 10.63
N TYR A 46 -2.70 -12.70 11.72
CA TYR A 46 -2.44 -11.98 12.96
C TYR A 46 -1.01 -12.19 13.49
N SER A 47 -0.55 -13.44 13.52
CA SER A 47 0.79 -13.81 13.98
C SER A 47 1.90 -13.24 13.09
N LEU A 48 1.67 -13.18 11.77
CA LEU A 48 2.61 -12.64 10.79
C LEU A 48 2.84 -11.14 10.98
N PHE A 49 1.78 -10.39 11.25
CA PHE A 49 1.84 -8.93 11.39
C PHE A 49 2.08 -8.41 12.81
N THR A 50 2.11 -9.29 13.82
CA THR A 50 2.44 -8.92 15.21
C THR A 50 3.76 -8.12 15.31
N ASN A 51 4.75 -8.46 14.48
CA ASN A 51 6.05 -7.78 14.42
C ASN A 51 6.12 -6.61 13.41
N TYR A 52 5.00 -6.27 12.76
CA TYR A 52 4.87 -5.20 11.78
C TYR A 52 4.01 -4.05 12.33
N LYS A 53 4.46 -3.44 13.43
CA LYS A 53 3.76 -2.32 14.07
C LYS A 53 3.36 -1.22 13.07
N GLY A 54 2.09 -0.83 13.11
CA GLY A 54 1.51 0.20 12.25
C GLY A 54 1.26 -0.24 10.80
N GLN A 55 1.41 -1.53 10.48
CA GLN A 55 0.86 -2.10 9.26
C GLN A 55 -0.65 -2.32 9.45
N GLN A 56 -1.45 -1.68 8.61
CA GLN A 56 -2.88 -1.96 8.52
C GLN A 56 -3.10 -3.05 7.48
N VAL A 57 -3.87 -4.07 7.84
CA VAL A 57 -4.33 -5.12 6.93
C VAL A 57 -5.84 -5.06 6.97
N ILE A 58 -6.44 -4.93 5.80
CA ILE A 58 -7.88 -4.75 5.61
C ILE A 58 -8.34 -5.88 4.69
N ASN A 59 -9.28 -6.70 5.16
CA ASN A 59 -10.05 -7.57 4.31
C ASN A 59 -11.14 -6.74 3.60
N THR A 60 -11.56 -7.22 2.44
CA THR A 60 -12.61 -6.58 1.65
C THR A 60 -13.94 -7.33 1.76
N ASP A 61 -14.17 -8.04 2.86
CA ASP A 61 -15.40 -8.80 3.09
C ASP A 61 -16.60 -7.85 3.11
N GLY A 62 -17.63 -8.18 2.32
CA GLY A 62 -18.83 -7.35 2.20
C GLY A 62 -18.65 -6.07 1.37
N ILE A 63 -17.50 -5.89 0.70
CA ILE A 63 -17.26 -4.81 -0.27
C ILE A 63 -17.46 -5.35 -1.69
N ASP A 64 -18.01 -4.53 -2.57
CA ASP A 64 -17.96 -4.78 -4.02
C ASP A 64 -16.49 -4.71 -4.49
N ILE A 65 -15.89 -5.89 -4.65
CA ILE A 65 -14.48 -6.04 -5.02
C ILE A 65 -14.19 -5.45 -6.39
N ASP A 66 -15.09 -5.62 -7.35
CA ASP A 66 -14.88 -5.13 -8.71
C ASP A 66 -14.88 -3.60 -8.73
N PHE A 67 -15.82 -2.98 -8.02
CA PHE A 67 -15.85 -1.53 -7.85
C PHE A 67 -14.60 -0.99 -7.14
N LEU A 68 -14.13 -1.69 -6.11
CA LEU A 68 -12.91 -1.31 -5.40
C LEU A 68 -11.69 -1.42 -6.31
N LEU A 69 -11.52 -2.54 -7.01
CA LEU A 69 -10.37 -2.81 -7.88
C LEU A 69 -10.32 -1.86 -9.07
N ASP A 70 -11.47 -1.41 -9.58
CA ASP A 70 -11.53 -0.41 -10.66
C ASP A 70 -10.76 0.87 -10.31
N LYS A 71 -10.77 1.29 -9.04
CA LYS A 71 -9.99 2.44 -8.57
C LYS A 71 -8.48 2.27 -8.73
N PHE A 72 -7.98 1.03 -8.71
CA PHE A 72 -6.55 0.71 -8.79
C PHE A 72 -6.07 0.38 -10.22
N ARG A 73 -6.99 0.34 -11.19
CA ARG A 73 -6.68 0.16 -12.61
C ARG A 73 -6.13 1.45 -13.21
N ASN A 74 -5.25 1.32 -14.19
CA ASN A 74 -4.74 2.42 -15.02
C ASN A 74 -4.27 1.86 -16.37
N GLU A 75 -3.84 2.72 -17.29
CA GLU A 75 -3.42 2.32 -18.65
C GLU A 75 -2.33 1.23 -18.65
N ASP A 76 -1.43 1.25 -17.68
CA ASP A 76 -0.33 0.27 -17.53
C ASP A 76 -0.70 -0.91 -16.61
N ASN A 77 -1.95 -1.01 -16.15
CA ASN A 77 -2.39 -1.99 -15.16
C ASN A 77 -3.88 -2.33 -15.26
N ASN A 78 -4.17 -3.43 -15.95
CA ASN A 78 -5.53 -3.96 -16.06
C ASN A 78 -5.93 -4.90 -14.90
N ASP A 79 -4.94 -5.49 -14.21
CA ASP A 79 -5.16 -6.42 -13.08
C ASP A 79 -4.37 -5.95 -11.84
N PRO A 80 -5.00 -5.14 -10.96
CA PRO A 80 -4.36 -4.62 -9.75
C PRO A 80 -3.82 -5.69 -8.81
N LEU A 81 -4.47 -6.86 -8.74
CA LEU A 81 -4.12 -7.94 -7.83
C LEU A 81 -2.78 -8.60 -8.21
N LYS A 82 -2.45 -8.61 -9.51
CA LYS A 82 -1.19 -9.17 -10.05
C LYS A 82 -0.15 -8.13 -10.41
N SER A 83 -0.53 -6.86 -10.38
CA SER A 83 0.31 -5.72 -10.78
C SER A 83 1.56 -5.53 -9.92
N GLN A 84 1.52 -6.02 -8.68
CA GLN A 84 2.53 -5.81 -7.64
C GLN A 84 2.86 -4.31 -7.40
N ARG A 85 1.91 -3.41 -7.70
CA ARG A 85 2.11 -1.96 -7.63
C ARG A 85 1.96 -1.44 -6.20
N ILE A 86 2.76 -0.43 -5.87
CA ILE A 86 2.58 0.37 -4.66
C ILE A 86 1.79 1.63 -5.04
N TYR A 87 0.80 1.97 -4.23
CA TYR A 87 -0.09 3.11 -4.46
C TYR A 87 0.05 4.12 -3.33
N ILE A 88 -0.12 5.40 -3.65
CA ILE A 88 -0.28 6.49 -2.68
C ILE A 88 -1.70 7.02 -2.82
N SER A 89 -2.42 6.99 -1.70
CA SER A 89 -3.72 7.64 -1.55
C SER A 89 -3.59 8.90 -0.69
N ASP A 90 -4.40 9.91 -0.98
CA ASP A 90 -4.50 11.11 -0.15
C ASP A 90 -5.43 10.91 1.06
N PRO A 91 -5.52 11.88 1.99
CA PRO A 91 -6.42 11.78 3.15
C PRO A 91 -7.92 11.72 2.81
N LEU A 92 -8.31 12.07 1.58
CA LEU A 92 -9.69 12.00 1.09
C LEU A 92 -9.98 10.67 0.38
N GLY A 93 -8.99 9.79 0.26
CA GLY A 93 -9.12 8.48 -0.37
C GLY A 93 -8.84 8.47 -1.87
N ASN A 94 -8.34 9.57 -2.46
CA ASN A 94 -8.00 9.59 -3.89
C ASN A 94 -6.65 8.92 -4.14
N LEU A 95 -6.61 7.95 -5.05
CA LEU A 95 -5.37 7.36 -5.54
C LEU A 95 -4.65 8.36 -6.45
N MET A 96 -3.60 8.98 -5.93
CA MET A 96 -2.87 10.04 -6.62
C MET A 96 -1.69 9.52 -7.44
N MET A 97 -1.02 8.48 -6.94
CA MET A 97 0.19 7.94 -7.58
C MET A 97 0.20 6.42 -7.48
N SER A 98 0.74 5.77 -8.52
CA SER A 98 1.04 4.34 -8.50
C SER A 98 2.44 4.09 -9.05
N TYR A 99 3.09 3.07 -8.51
CA TYR A 99 4.47 2.72 -8.87
C TYR A 99 4.55 1.24 -9.27
N PRO A 100 5.19 0.91 -10.40
CA PRO A 100 5.34 -0.47 -10.87
C PRO A 100 6.22 -1.29 -9.94
N ALA A 101 6.11 -2.63 -10.02
CA ALA A 101 6.84 -3.57 -9.17
C ALA A 101 8.35 -3.31 -9.15
N ASN A 102 8.95 -2.97 -10.30
CA ASN A 102 10.39 -2.78 -10.50
C ASN A 102 10.92 -1.40 -10.06
N ILE A 103 10.07 -0.52 -9.54
CA ILE A 103 10.49 0.81 -9.07
C ILE A 103 11.54 0.71 -7.96
N HIS A 104 12.61 1.50 -8.07
CA HIS A 104 13.59 1.60 -7.00
C HIS A 104 12.97 2.33 -5.78
N PRO A 105 12.99 1.77 -4.55
CA PRO A 105 12.31 2.35 -3.37
C PRO A 105 12.69 3.80 -3.05
N ARG A 106 13.94 4.19 -3.38
CA ARG A 106 14.41 5.59 -3.23
C ARG A 106 13.59 6.59 -4.06
N GLY A 107 13.03 6.18 -5.20
CA GLY A 107 12.16 7.01 -6.03
C GLY A 107 10.87 7.36 -5.29
N ILE A 108 10.15 6.34 -4.81
CA ILE A 108 8.93 6.51 -4.00
C ILE A 108 9.22 7.39 -2.78
N LEU A 109 10.34 7.13 -2.08
CA LEU A 109 10.72 7.89 -0.91
C LEU A 109 10.97 9.38 -1.22
N LYS A 110 11.59 9.68 -2.36
CA LYS A 110 11.85 11.07 -2.80
C LYS A 110 10.55 11.81 -3.06
N ASP A 111 9.60 11.16 -3.73
CA ASP A 111 8.30 11.74 -4.04
C ASP A 111 7.46 11.96 -2.78
N LEU A 112 7.40 10.96 -1.89
CA LEU A 112 6.73 11.10 -0.58
C LEU A 112 7.30 12.25 0.24
N LYS A 113 8.63 12.41 0.28
CA LYS A 113 9.27 13.54 0.97
C LYS A 113 8.89 14.89 0.34
N LYS A 114 8.77 14.96 -0.99
CA LYS A 114 8.33 16.16 -1.69
C LYS A 114 6.88 16.49 -1.36
N LEU A 115 6.00 15.49 -1.41
CA LEU A 115 4.58 15.62 -1.09
C LEU A 115 4.37 16.07 0.36
N LEU A 116 5.01 15.42 1.32
CA LEU A 116 4.84 15.74 2.75
C LEU A 116 5.40 17.11 3.14
N ARG A 117 6.40 17.62 2.40
CA ARG A 117 6.90 18.99 2.56
C ARG A 117 5.90 20.03 2.04
N ALA A 118 5.22 19.73 0.94
CA ALA A 118 4.20 20.60 0.37
C ALA A 118 2.86 20.52 1.12
N SER A 119 2.51 19.33 1.60
CA SER A 119 1.26 19.07 2.33
C SER A 119 1.34 19.59 3.77
N ARG A 120 0.41 20.47 4.11
CA ARG A 120 0.20 20.96 5.49
C ARG A 120 -0.86 20.15 6.25
N ILE A 121 -1.48 19.16 5.60
CA ILE A 121 -2.60 18.38 6.12
C ILE A 121 -2.15 16.94 6.38
N GLY A 122 -2.63 16.36 7.47
CA GLY A 122 -2.22 15.04 7.98
C GLY A 122 -1.24 15.14 9.13
#